data_AF-A0A6J4TFF6-F1
#
_entry.id   AF-A0A6J4TFF6-F1
#
_cell.length_a   1.000
_cell.length_b   1.000
_cell.length_c   1.000
_cell.angle_alpha   90.00
_cell.angle_beta   90.00
_cell.angle_gamma   90.00
#
_symmetry.space_group_name_H-M   'P 1'
#
loop_
_entity.id
_entity.type
_entity.pdbx_description
1 polymer ?
#
loop_
_entity_poly.entity_id
_entity_poly.type
_entity_poly.pdbx_seq_one_letter_code
_entity_poly.pdbx_strand_id
1 'polypeptide(L)'
;MATATHLLTPDEADANIHPEAVVVRFAGDSGDGMQLTGGQFTLSTALAGNDLATFPDFPAEIRAPQGTTFGVSAFQINFGSAAIETAGDQPDVLVAMNPAALKTNVEHLR
;
A
#
# COMPACT_ATOMS: atom_id res chain seq x y z
N MET A 1 -4.46 11.29 -34.22
CA MET A 1 -3.52 11.20 -33.09
C MET A 1 -3.27 9.71 -32.87
N ALA A 2 -2.07 9.22 -33.15
CA ALA A 2 -1.77 7.79 -33.07
C ALA A 2 -1.31 7.47 -31.64
N THR A 3 -2.14 6.76 -30.88
CA THR A 3 -1.73 6.16 -29.61
C THR A 3 -0.96 4.89 -29.95
N ALA A 4 0.35 4.89 -29.69
CA ALA A 4 1.14 3.68 -29.73
C ALA A 4 0.87 2.89 -28.45
N THR A 5 0.06 1.84 -28.55
CA THR A 5 -0.01 0.81 -27.51
C THR A 5 1.29 0.01 -27.57
N HIS A 6 2.20 0.26 -26.62
CA HIS A 6 3.38 -0.59 -26.43
C HIS A 6 2.89 -1.90 -25.81
N LEU A 7 2.98 -2.98 -26.58
CA LEU A 7 2.70 -4.33 -26.09
C LEU A 7 3.99 -4.85 -25.48
N LEU A 8 3.95 -5.13 -24.17
CA LEU A 8 5.09 -5.70 -23.43
C LEU A 8 5.54 -6.99 -24.12
N THR A 9 6.83 -7.05 -24.45
CA THR A 9 7.46 -8.27 -24.95
C THR A 9 7.63 -9.29 -23.83
N PRO A 10 7.71 -10.60 -24.13
CA PRO A 10 8.00 -11.63 -23.12
C PRO A 10 9.27 -11.34 -22.31
N ASP A 11 10.31 -10.82 -22.95
CA ASP A 11 11.57 -10.44 -22.30
C ASP A 11 11.41 -9.22 -21.36
N GLU A 12 10.54 -8.25 -21.70
CA GLU A 12 10.20 -7.13 -20.81
C GLU A 12 9.29 -7.57 -19.64
N ALA A 13 8.43 -8.57 -19.85
CA ALA A 13 7.63 -9.15 -18.79
C ALA A 13 8.47 -10.00 -17.82
N ASP A 14 9.52 -10.65 -18.34
CA ASP A 14 10.48 -11.46 -17.57
C ASP A 14 11.67 -10.65 -17.02
N ALA A 15 11.79 -9.38 -17.41
CA ALA A 15 12.72 -8.45 -16.79
C ALA A 15 12.26 -8.21 -15.34
N ASN A 16 12.68 -9.09 -14.44
CA ASN A 16 12.58 -8.95 -12.99
C ASN A 16 13.37 -7.71 -12.56
N ILE A 17 12.80 -6.53 -12.79
CA ILE A 17 13.14 -5.34 -12.05
C ILE A 17 12.63 -5.63 -10.66
N HIS A 18 13.44 -6.30 -9.83
CA HIS A 18 13.16 -6.39 -8.41
C HIS A 18 13.31 -4.98 -7.87
N PRO A 19 12.21 -4.29 -7.53
CA PRO A 19 12.34 -2.97 -6.95
C PRO A 19 13.11 -3.13 -5.64
N GLU A 20 14.11 -2.27 -5.41
CA GLU A 20 14.94 -2.34 -4.20
C GLU A 20 14.12 -2.09 -2.92
N ALA A 21 12.94 -1.50 -3.08
CA ALA A 21 11.94 -1.25 -2.05
C ALA A 21 10.52 -1.27 -2.66
N VAL A 22 9.52 -1.67 -1.87
CA VAL A 22 8.10 -1.69 -2.26
C VAL A 22 7.26 -1.03 -1.18
N VAL A 23 6.34 -0.15 -1.59
CA VAL A 23 5.37 0.50 -0.71
C VAL A 23 4.02 -0.20 -0.81
N VAL A 24 3.58 -0.81 0.29
CA VAL A 24 2.26 -1.44 0.42
C VAL A 24 1.38 -0.62 1.34
N ARG A 25 0.16 -0.31 0.91
CA ARG A 25 -0.87 0.35 1.73
C ARG A 25 -2.06 -0.57 1.95
N PHE A 26 -2.34 -0.90 3.21
CA PHE A 26 -3.58 -1.54 3.65
C PHE A 26 -4.59 -0.46 4.01
N ALA A 27 -5.76 -0.45 3.39
CA ALA A 27 -6.79 0.57 3.64
C ALA A 27 -8.15 -0.08 3.90
N GLY A 28 -8.89 0.44 4.87
CA GLY A 28 -10.20 -0.08 5.30
C GLY A 28 -10.89 0.90 6.23
N ASP A 29 -12.13 0.61 6.65
CA ASP A 29 -12.80 1.42 7.66
C ASP A 29 -12.21 1.12 9.03
N SER A 30 -12.23 2.09 9.94
CA SER A 30 -11.83 1.87 11.34
C SER A 30 -12.55 0.63 11.92
N GLY A 31 -11.76 -0.41 12.26
CA GLY A 31 -12.27 -1.70 12.73
C GLY A 31 -12.10 -2.86 11.73
N ASP A 32 -11.83 -2.60 10.45
CA ASP A 32 -11.65 -3.64 9.42
C ASP A 32 -10.33 -4.43 9.56
N GLY A 33 -9.43 -3.98 10.44
CA GLY A 33 -8.22 -4.73 10.82
C GLY A 33 -6.94 -4.34 10.08
N MET A 34 -6.94 -3.30 9.25
CA MET A 34 -5.75 -2.81 8.52
C MET A 34 -4.51 -2.59 9.40
N GLN A 35 -4.69 -2.09 10.63
CA GLN A 35 -3.58 -1.88 11.59
C GLN A 35 -3.02 -3.22 12.10
N LEU A 36 -3.89 -4.19 12.38
CA LEU A 36 -3.48 -5.52 12.82
C LEU A 36 -2.75 -6.25 11.70
N THR A 37 -3.32 -6.26 10.49
CA THR A 37 -2.72 -6.85 9.30
C THR A 37 -1.38 -6.18 8.99
N GLY A 38 -1.33 -4.84 9.00
CA GLY A 38 -0.11 -4.06 8.80
C GLY A 38 0.97 -4.36 9.84
N GLY A 39 0.60 -4.50 11.11
CA GLY A 39 1.51 -4.90 12.18
C GLY A 39 2.08 -6.32 12.01
N GLN A 40 1.24 -7.29 11.61
CA GLN A 40 1.70 -8.66 11.32
C GLN A 40 2.60 -8.71 10.08
N PHE A 41 2.29 -7.91 9.06
CA PHE A 41 3.12 -7.78 7.86
C PHE A 41 4.48 -7.16 8.21
N THR A 42 4.48 -6.11 9.03
CA THR A 42 5.71 -5.46 9.54
C THR A 42 6.59 -6.46 10.30
N LEU A 43 6.00 -7.22 11.22
CA LEU A 43 6.73 -8.25 11.98
C LEU A 43 7.34 -9.30 11.05
N SER A 44 6.55 -9.83 10.11
CA SER A 44 7.02 -10.84 9.15
C SER A 44 8.13 -10.29 8.26
N THR A 45 8.04 -9.03 7.85
CA THR A 45 9.05 -8.33 7.04
C THR A 45 10.36 -8.16 7.79
N ALA A 46 10.30 -7.75 9.06
CA ALA A 46 11.48 -7.65 9.93
C ALA A 46 12.13 -9.01 10.18
N LEU A 47 11.33 -10.06 10.43
CA LEU A 47 11.83 -11.43 10.62
C LEU A 47 12.47 -12.00 9.35
N ALA A 48 12.03 -11.56 8.16
CA ALA A 48 12.65 -11.89 6.89
C ALA A 48 13.97 -11.13 6.64
N GLY A 49 14.33 -10.17 7.49
CA GLY A 49 15.59 -9.42 7.41
C GLY A 49 15.56 -8.22 6.45
N ASN A 50 14.38 -7.78 6.02
CA ASN A 50 14.25 -6.56 5.21
C ASN A 50 14.31 -5.33 6.11
N ASP A 51 14.89 -4.24 5.57
CA ASP A 51 14.71 -2.93 6.19
C ASP A 51 13.31 -2.39 5.86
N LEU A 52 12.76 -1.57 6.75
CA LEU A 52 11.38 -1.10 6.62
C LEU A 52 11.12 0.22 7.35
N ALA A 53 10.12 0.94 6.86
CA ALA A 53 9.49 2.05 7.56
C ALA A 53 7.97 1.96 7.43
N THR A 54 7.26 2.31 8.49
CA THR A 54 5.79 2.23 8.55
C THR A 54 5.16 3.59 8.80
N PHE A 55 3.91 3.74 8.38
CA PHE A 55 3.11 4.92 8.64
C PHE A 55 1.64 4.53 8.85
N PRO A 56 1.15 4.54 10.10
CA PRO A 56 -0.27 4.38 10.38
C PRO A 56 -1.01 5.71 10.14
N ASP A 57 -2.10 5.65 9.37
CA ASP A 57 -2.96 6.78 9.04
C ASP A 57 -4.38 6.54 9.59
N PHE A 58 -4.90 7.49 10.35
CA PHE A 58 -6.18 7.37 11.05
C PHE A 58 -7.14 8.49 10.61
N PRO A 59 -8.42 8.19 10.36
CA PRO A 59 -9.39 9.19 10.01
C PRO A 59 -9.59 10.18 11.15
N ALA A 60 -9.91 11.43 10.80
CA ALA A 60 -10.28 12.44 11.78
C ALA A 60 -11.61 12.11 12.50
N GLU A 61 -12.48 11.33 11.87
CA GLU A 61 -13.78 10.97 12.41
C GLU A 61 -13.70 9.65 13.21
N ILE A 62 -13.95 9.74 14.51
CA ILE A 62 -13.83 8.61 15.44
C ILE A 62 -14.98 7.59 15.25
N ARG A 63 -16.13 8.00 14.72
CA ARG A 63 -17.27 7.11 14.47
C ARG A 63 -18.01 7.45 13.18
N ALA A 64 -17.28 7.40 12.07
CA ALA A 64 -17.88 7.54 10.76
C ALA A 64 -18.87 6.38 10.52
N PRO A 65 -20.00 6.60 9.83
CA PRO A 65 -20.85 5.51 9.41
C PRO A 65 -20.04 4.53 8.54
N GLN A 66 -20.27 3.22 8.74
CA GLN A 66 -19.59 2.19 7.96
C GLN A 66 -19.82 2.37 6.46
N GLY A 67 -18.77 2.12 5.67
CA GLY A 67 -18.74 2.26 4.22
C GLY A 67 -18.64 3.70 3.73
N THR A 68 -18.44 4.68 4.63
CA THR A 68 -18.23 6.08 4.24
C THR A 68 -16.75 6.39 4.12
N THR A 69 -16.40 7.30 3.19
CA THR A 69 -15.00 7.68 2.96
C THR A 69 -14.36 8.41 4.15
N PHE A 70 -15.16 9.00 5.04
CA PHE A 70 -14.68 9.69 6.24
C PHE A 70 -14.14 8.74 7.31
N GLY A 71 -14.54 7.46 7.27
CA GLY A 71 -14.11 6.43 8.21
C GLY A 71 -12.90 5.62 7.78
N VAL A 72 -12.38 5.90 6.58
CA VAL A 72 -11.28 5.16 5.99
C VAL A 72 -9.99 5.50 6.75
N SER A 73 -9.31 4.46 7.20
CA SER A 73 -7.96 4.50 7.76
C SER A 73 -7.02 3.69 6.88
N ALA A 74 -5.71 3.84 7.11
CA ALA A 74 -4.71 3.07 6.39
C ALA A 74 -3.51 2.70 7.27
N PHE A 75 -2.78 1.70 6.82
CA PHE A 75 -1.45 1.37 7.31
C PHE A 75 -0.55 1.20 6.11
N GLN A 76 0.51 2.00 6.04
CA GLN A 76 1.51 1.91 5.00
C GLN A 76 2.80 1.30 5.52
N ILE A 77 3.43 0.47 4.71
CA ILE A 77 4.77 -0.05 4.93
C ILE A 77 5.57 0.10 3.64
N ASN A 78 6.76 0.66 3.75
CA ASN A 78 7.81 0.59 2.75
C ASN A 78 8.85 -0.41 3.26
N PHE A 79 9.24 -1.38 2.45
CA PHE A 79 10.25 -2.37 2.83
C PHE A 79 11.07 -2.82 1.63
N GLY A 80 12.31 -3.22 1.88
CA GLY A 80 13.24 -3.57 0.83
C GLY A 80 14.55 -4.17 1.30
N SER A 81 15.39 -4.51 0.33
CA SER A 81 16.76 -5.00 0.57
C SER A 81 17.76 -3.86 0.76
N ALA A 82 17.40 -2.63 0.37
CA ALA A 82 18.16 -1.42 0.61
C ALA A 82 17.70 -0.73 1.91
N ALA A 83 18.48 0.25 2.37
CA ALA A 83 18.11 1.05 3.54
C ALA A 83 16.81 1.84 3.28
N ILE A 84 15.86 1.80 4.22
CA ILE A 84 14.55 2.44 4.13
C ILE A 84 14.42 3.50 5.22
N GLU A 85 14.42 4.76 4.82
CA GLU A 85 14.31 5.90 5.75
C GLU A 85 12.92 6.52 5.81
N THR A 86 12.04 6.20 4.84
CA THR A 86 10.69 6.78 4.73
C THR A 86 9.66 5.71 4.40
N ALA A 87 8.42 5.94 4.82
CA ALA A 87 7.31 5.07 4.48
C ALA A 87 6.87 5.15 3.00
N GLY A 88 7.49 6.02 2.19
CA GLY A 88 7.13 6.27 0.79
C GLY A 88 5.95 7.23 0.60
N ASP A 89 5.86 7.87 -0.57
CA ASP A 89 4.80 8.84 -0.87
C ASP A 89 3.55 8.16 -1.45
N GLN A 90 3.74 7.32 -2.48
CA GLN A 90 2.68 6.59 -3.16
C GLN A 90 2.87 5.07 -2.97
N PRO A 91 1.78 4.32 -2.71
CA PRO A 91 1.86 2.86 -2.73
C PRO A 91 2.11 2.33 -4.14
N ASP A 92 2.94 1.29 -4.23
CA ASP A 92 3.02 0.41 -5.40
C ASP A 92 1.92 -0.66 -5.34
N VAL A 93 1.47 -1.02 -4.14
CA VAL A 93 0.40 -2.00 -3.90
C VAL A 93 -0.65 -1.43 -2.95
N LEU A 94 -1.91 -1.45 -3.37
CA LEU A 94 -3.06 -1.11 -2.53
C LEU A 94 -3.84 -2.39 -2.17
N VAL A 95 -3.94 -2.66 -0.87
CA VAL A 95 -4.84 -3.68 -0.31
C VAL A 95 -6.07 -2.97 0.26
N ALA A 96 -7.10 -2.82 -0.57
CA ALA A 96 -8.38 -2.23 -0.15
C ALA A 96 -9.29 -3.31 0.46
N MET A 97 -9.61 -3.17 1.75
CA MET A 97 -10.43 -4.12 2.52
C MET A 97 -11.93 -3.90 2.32
N ASN A 98 -12.31 -2.75 1.75
CA ASN A 98 -13.68 -2.42 1.39
C ASN A 98 -13.74 -1.42 0.21
N PRO A 99 -14.93 -1.15 -0.38
CA PRO A 99 -15.08 -0.22 -1.50
C PRO A 99 -14.77 1.26 -1.17
N ALA A 100 -15.04 1.72 0.06
CA ALA A 100 -14.76 3.09 0.46
C ALA A 100 -13.25 3.35 0.47
N ALA A 101 -12.47 2.40 1.01
CA ALA A 101 -11.02 2.42 1.01
C ALA A 101 -10.43 2.44 -0.40
N LEU A 102 -10.97 1.64 -1.32
CA LEU A 102 -10.59 1.68 -2.73
C LEU A 102 -10.85 3.06 -3.33
N LYS A 103 -12.06 3.59 -3.17
CA LYS A 103 -12.46 4.90 -3.69
C LYS A 103 -11.58 6.03 -3.16
N THR A 104 -11.18 5.98 -1.89
CA THR A 104 -10.35 7.01 -1.25
C THR A 104 -8.88 6.94 -1.71
N ASN A 105 -8.35 5.77 -2.06
CA ASN A 105 -6.90 5.59 -2.25
C ASN A 105 -6.46 5.26 -3.68
N VAL A 106 -7.36 4.88 -4.59
CA VAL A 106 -6.96 4.44 -5.93
C VAL A 106 -6.20 5.51 -6.73
N GLU A 107 -6.52 6.79 -6.53
CA GLU A 107 -5.82 7.90 -7.19
C GLU A 107 -4.38 8.13 -6.67
N HIS A 108 -4.04 7.53 -5.53
CA HIS A 108 -2.69 7.59 -4.96
C HIS A 108 -1.83 6.38 -5.36
N LEU A 109 -2.41 5.36 -5.97
CA LEU A 109 -1.69 4.18 -6.46
C LEU A 109 -0.86 4.56 -7.69
N ARG A 110 0.39 4.09 -7.74
CA ARG A 110 1.32 4.31 -8.84
C ARG A 110 0.85 3.71 -10.17
#